data_AF-A0A7C1M425-F1
#
_entry.id   AF-A0A7C1M425-F1
#
_cell.length_a   1.000
_cell.length_b   1.000
_cell.length_c   1.000
_cell.angle_alpha   90.00
_cell.angle_beta   90.00
_cell.angle_gamma   90.00
#
_symmetry.space_group_name_H-M   'P 1'
#
loop_
_entity.id
_entity.type
_entity.pdbx_description
1 polymer ?
#
loop_
_entity_poly.entity_id
_entity_poly.type
_entity_poly.pdbx_seq_one_letter_code
_entity_poly.pdbx_strand_id
1 'polypeptide(L)'
;MKFTKLTFIIHFILGLIFTVIFWIPSITGTLFVVNYSAEVGAVTMMLGAAFVGLTIGSLLGILAKEWKEIRIVVLIEAFWLVASLISITINLTVYAPMIYLSLVISIILLALFALTFLQQEDKIKPLL
;
A
#
# COMPACT_ATOMS: atom_id res chain seq x y z
N MET A 1 -0.01 -18.70 -6.94
CA MET A 1 0.94 -19.09 -5.88
C MET A 1 2.31 -18.41 -6.02
N LYS A 2 3.25 -18.79 -6.91
CA LYS A 2 4.58 -18.12 -6.96
C LYS A 2 4.50 -16.59 -7.17
N PHE A 3 3.74 -16.14 -8.17
CA PHE A 3 3.50 -14.71 -8.42
C PHE A 3 2.80 -14.01 -7.24
N THR A 4 1.73 -14.61 -6.73
CA THR A 4 1.00 -14.14 -5.54
C THR A 4 1.93 -13.88 -4.35
N LYS A 5 2.81 -14.85 -4.03
CA LYS A 5 3.78 -14.69 -2.94
C LYS A 5 4.79 -13.59 -3.22
N LEU A 6 5.27 -13.48 -4.46
CA LEU A 6 6.14 -12.38 -4.86
C LEU A 6 5.46 -11.02 -4.68
N THR A 7 4.19 -10.90 -5.09
CA THR A 7 3.40 -9.68 -4.87
C THR A 7 3.37 -9.30 -3.40
N PHE A 8 3.04 -10.24 -2.50
CA PHE A 8 3.01 -9.93 -1.07
C PHE A 8 4.40 -9.61 -0.50
N ILE A 9 5.47 -10.24 -0.98
CA ILE A 9 6.84 -9.88 -0.59
C ILE A 9 7.15 -8.43 -0.97
N ILE A 10 6.79 -8.00 -2.19
CA ILE A 10 6.97 -6.62 -2.66
C ILE A 10 6.20 -5.65 -1.76
N HIS A 11 4.92 -5.91 -1.49
CA HIS A 11 4.10 -5.07 -0.61
C HIS A 11 4.62 -5.05 0.83
N PHE A 12 5.13 -6.17 1.34
CA PHE A 12 5.72 -6.26 2.67
C PHE A 12 6.98 -5.38 2.80
N ILE A 13 7.91 -5.50 1.85
CA ILE A 13 9.14 -4.71 1.86
C ILE A 13 8.84 -3.22 1.70
N LEU A 14 7.98 -2.87 0.75
CA LEU A 14 7.59 -1.47 0.54
C LEU A 14 6.79 -0.91 1.72
N GLY A 15 5.90 -1.72 2.29
CA GLY A 15 5.14 -1.38 3.50
C GLY A 15 6.06 -1.08 4.68
N LEU A 16 7.10 -1.88 4.92
CA LEU A 16 8.10 -1.59 5.95
C LEU A 16 8.84 -0.28 5.69
N ILE A 17 9.33 -0.08 4.47
CA ILE A 17 10.07 1.14 4.10
C ILE A 17 9.18 2.37 4.31
N PHE A 18 7.95 2.36 3.80
CA PHE A 18 7.05 3.49 3.92
C PHE A 18 6.52 3.70 5.33
N THR A 19 6.30 2.63 6.09
CA THR A 19 6.03 2.73 7.52
C THR A 19 7.10 3.57 8.21
N VAL A 20 8.38 3.20 8.05
CA VAL A 20 9.48 3.90 8.73
C VAL A 20 9.61 5.34 8.24
N ILE A 21 9.53 5.56 6.93
CA ILE A 21 9.63 6.89 6.35
C ILE A 21 8.52 7.80 6.90
N PHE A 22 7.26 7.39 6.78
CA PHE A 22 6.10 8.25 7.06
C PHE A 22 5.74 8.31 8.55
N TRP A 23 5.95 7.25 9.31
CA TRP A 23 5.63 7.24 10.75
C TRP A 23 6.57 8.15 11.53
N ILE A 24 7.83 8.30 11.09
CA ILE A 24 8.84 9.09 11.81
C ILE A 24 8.94 10.49 11.17
N PRO A 25 8.38 11.54 11.80
CA PRO A 25 8.26 12.83 11.12
C PRO A 25 9.60 13.54 10.92
N SER A 26 10.63 13.23 11.73
CA SER A 26 11.98 13.73 11.51
C SER A 26 12.63 13.18 10.23
N ILE A 27 12.25 11.96 9.80
CA ILE A 27 12.70 11.38 8.53
C ILE A 27 11.93 12.01 7.37
N THR A 28 10.59 12.00 7.44
CA THR A 28 9.76 12.59 6.38
C THR A 28 10.02 14.08 6.20
N GLY A 29 10.06 14.85 7.29
CA GLY A 29 10.33 16.29 7.24
C GLY A 29 11.64 16.61 6.53
N THR A 30 12.73 15.94 6.91
CA THR A 30 14.06 16.18 6.34
C THR A 30 14.15 15.81 4.86
N LEU A 31 13.53 14.70 4.45
CA LEU A 31 13.63 14.21 3.08
C LEU A 31 12.69 14.94 2.11
N PHE A 32 11.58 15.48 2.61
CA PHE A 32 10.41 15.73 1.75
C PHE A 32 9.63 17.02 2.04
N VAL A 33 9.85 17.70 3.16
CA VAL A 33 9.03 18.86 3.55
C VAL A 33 9.92 20.05 3.92
N VAL A 34 9.93 21.07 3.07
CA VAL A 34 10.74 22.29 3.29
C VAL A 34 10.24 23.11 4.49
N ASN A 35 8.93 23.06 4.79
CA ASN A 35 8.31 23.71 5.94
C ASN A 35 7.41 22.72 6.69
N TYR A 36 7.96 22.00 7.65
CA TYR A 36 7.21 21.02 8.43
C TYR A 36 6.25 21.72 9.42
N SER A 37 4.96 21.35 9.39
CA SER A 37 3.95 21.77 10.37
C SER A 37 3.42 20.58 11.17
N ALA A 38 2.74 20.87 12.29
CA ALA A 38 2.10 19.83 13.09
C ALA A 38 1.01 19.07 12.30
N GLU A 39 0.26 19.75 11.42
CA GLU A 39 -0.74 19.08 10.58
C GLU A 39 -0.09 18.13 9.57
N VAL A 40 0.99 18.55 8.91
CA VAL A 40 1.74 17.68 7.97
C VAL A 40 2.31 16.47 8.72
N GLY A 41 2.81 16.68 9.94
CA GLY A 41 3.23 15.63 10.85
C GLY A 41 2.16 14.59 11.11
N ALA A 42 0.98 15.03 11.56
CA ALA A 42 -0.14 14.13 11.85
C ALA A 42 -0.58 13.33 10.62
N VAL A 43 -0.64 13.95 9.44
CA VAL A 43 -1.01 13.29 8.19
C VAL A 43 0.03 12.25 7.78
N THR A 44 1.32 12.58 7.85
CA THR A 44 2.40 11.63 7.52
C THR A 44 2.40 10.45 8.48
N MET A 45 2.22 10.67 9.78
CA MET A 45 2.11 9.58 10.75
C MET A 45 0.90 8.67 10.49
N MET A 46 -0.25 9.26 10.12
CA MET A 46 -1.43 8.50 9.72
C MET A 46 -1.16 7.63 8.49
N LEU A 47 -0.42 8.14 7.50
CA LEU A 47 0.03 7.35 6.35
C LEU A 47 0.97 6.23 6.78
N GLY A 48 1.92 6.50 7.68
CA GLY A 48 2.79 5.47 8.27
C GLY A 48 1.99 4.35 8.94
N ALA A 49 0.95 4.69 9.71
CA ALA A 49 0.06 3.72 10.32
C ALA A 49 -0.72 2.88 9.31
N ALA A 50 -1.15 3.49 8.21
CA ALA A 50 -1.79 2.78 7.11
C ALA A 50 -0.84 1.77 6.44
N PHE A 51 0.44 2.15 6.23
CA PHE A 51 1.44 1.24 5.69
C PHE A 51 1.78 0.08 6.62
N VAL A 52 1.57 0.22 7.94
CA VAL A 52 1.63 -0.94 8.86
C VAL A 52 0.51 -1.92 8.58
N GLY A 53 -0.71 -1.46 8.32
CA GLY A 53 -1.82 -2.32 7.88
C GLY A 53 -1.42 -3.15 6.66
N LEU A 54 -0.93 -2.47 5.61
CA LEU A 54 -0.42 -3.13 4.40
C LEU A 54 0.69 -4.14 4.70
N THR A 55 1.64 -3.78 5.56
CA THR A 55 2.78 -4.63 5.93
C THR A 55 2.29 -5.92 6.60
N ILE A 56 1.41 -5.80 7.59
CA ILE A 56 0.87 -6.96 8.31
C ILE A 56 -0.03 -7.79 7.39
N GLY A 57 -0.91 -7.16 6.60
CA GLY A 57 -1.73 -7.85 5.60
C GLY A 57 -0.89 -8.63 4.60
N SER A 58 0.24 -8.05 4.16
CA SER A 58 1.18 -8.70 3.26
C SER A 58 1.92 -9.87 3.91
N LEU A 59 2.31 -9.74 5.19
CA LEU A 59 2.90 -10.84 5.95
C LEU A 59 1.95 -12.04 6.03
N LEU A 60 0.67 -11.78 6.36
CA LEU A 60 -0.37 -12.82 6.34
C LEU A 60 -0.51 -13.43 4.94
N GLY A 61 -0.44 -12.60 3.90
CA GLY A 61 -0.40 -13.00 2.49
C GLY A 61 0.72 -13.99 2.14
N ILE A 62 1.91 -13.80 2.70
CA ILE A 62 3.09 -14.65 2.48
C ILE A 62 2.92 -16.02 3.16
N LEU A 63 2.40 -16.01 4.39
CA LEU A 63 2.26 -17.18 5.25
C LEU A 63 1.08 -18.09 4.85
N ALA A 64 0.10 -17.53 4.15
CA ALA A 64 -1.06 -18.28 3.69
C ALA A 64 -0.70 -19.43 2.75
N LYS A 65 -1.48 -20.51 2.87
CA LYS A 65 -1.34 -21.73 2.07
C LYS A 65 -2.36 -21.78 0.95
N GLU A 66 -3.51 -21.15 1.15
CA GLU A 66 -4.62 -21.16 0.19
C GLU A 66 -5.06 -19.75 -0.18
N TRP A 67 -5.52 -19.58 -1.43
CA TRP A 67 -6.06 -18.29 -1.89
C TRP A 67 -7.26 -17.83 -1.06
N LYS A 68 -8.10 -18.76 -0.62
CA LYS A 68 -9.29 -18.46 0.18
C LYS A 68 -8.96 -17.69 1.47
N GLU A 69 -7.81 -17.98 2.08
CA GLU A 69 -7.35 -17.35 3.31
C GLU A 69 -6.99 -15.86 3.12
N ILE A 70 -6.50 -15.50 1.92
CA ILE A 70 -5.94 -14.17 1.64
C ILE A 70 -6.80 -13.33 0.70
N ARG A 71 -7.85 -13.90 0.12
CA ARG A 71 -8.76 -13.20 -0.79
C ARG A 71 -9.35 -11.95 -0.13
N ILE A 72 -9.77 -12.06 1.14
CA ILE A 72 -10.36 -10.93 1.87
C ILE A 72 -9.32 -9.84 2.14
N VAL A 73 -8.08 -10.21 2.44
CA VAL A 73 -6.96 -9.27 2.65
C VAL A 73 -6.69 -8.50 1.37
N VAL A 74 -6.57 -9.19 0.23
CA VAL A 74 -6.35 -8.52 -1.08
C VAL A 74 -7.47 -7.54 -1.41
N LEU A 75 -8.73 -7.88 -1.13
CA LEU A 75 -9.86 -7.00 -1.38
C LEU A 75 -9.84 -5.75 -0.48
N ILE A 76 -9.56 -5.93 0.82
CA ILE A 76 -9.47 -4.82 1.78
C ILE A 76 -8.32 -3.89 1.40
N GLU A 77 -7.14 -4.43 1.11
CA GLU A 77 -5.95 -3.66 0.73
C GLU A 77 -6.16 -2.92 -0.60
N ALA A 78 -6.81 -3.56 -1.58
CA ALA A 78 -7.15 -2.90 -2.85
C ALA A 78 -8.13 -1.74 -2.64
N PHE A 79 -9.16 -1.93 -1.81
CA PHE A 79 -10.11 -0.86 -1.46
C PHE A 79 -9.39 0.30 -0.76
N TRP A 80 -8.51 -0.03 0.18
CA TRP A 80 -7.69 0.97 0.89
C TRP A 80 -6.80 1.77 -0.06
N LEU A 81 -6.10 1.10 -0.98
CA LEU A 81 -5.25 1.76 -1.98
C LEU A 81 -6.07 2.68 -2.90
N VAL A 82 -7.28 2.30 -3.29
CA VAL A 82 -8.18 3.17 -4.07
C VAL A 82 -8.57 4.41 -3.25
N ALA A 83 -8.96 4.24 -1.99
CA ALA A 83 -9.29 5.37 -1.11
C ALA A 83 -8.09 6.30 -0.91
N SER A 84 -6.89 5.73 -0.74
CA SER A 84 -5.62 6.47 -0.66
C SER A 84 -5.36 7.27 -1.93
N LEU A 85 -5.52 6.68 -3.12
CA LEU A 85 -5.35 7.38 -4.40
C LEU A 85 -6.32 8.55 -4.56
N ILE A 86 -7.58 8.38 -4.17
CA ILE A 86 -8.58 9.47 -4.18
C ILE A 86 -8.13 10.60 -3.25
N SER A 87 -7.75 10.26 -2.02
CA SER A 87 -7.30 11.23 -1.01
C SER A 87 -6.07 12.02 -1.49
N ILE A 88 -5.07 11.32 -2.05
CA ILE A 88 -3.86 11.94 -2.60
C ILE A 88 -4.19 12.87 -3.76
N THR A 89 -5.07 12.44 -4.68
CA THR A 89 -5.44 13.22 -5.86
C THR A 89 -6.18 14.52 -5.48
N ILE A 90 -7.07 14.48 -4.50
CA ILE A 90 -7.80 15.67 -4.04
C ILE A 90 -6.85 16.69 -3.38
N ASN A 91 -5.76 16.22 -2.77
CA ASN A 91 -4.82 17.07 -2.03
C ASN A 91 -3.50 17.35 -2.78
N LEU A 92 -3.48 17.14 -4.10
CA LEU A 92 -2.28 17.24 -4.95
C LEU A 92 -1.50 18.55 -4.81
N THR A 93 -2.18 19.66 -4.51
CA THR A 93 -1.58 21.01 -4.41
C THR A 93 -0.94 21.29 -3.04
N VAL A 94 -1.26 20.50 -2.02
CA VAL A 94 -0.86 20.77 -0.61
C VAL A 94 0.45 20.08 -0.26
N TYR A 95 0.75 18.96 -0.88
CA TYR A 95 1.93 18.17 -0.55
C TYR A 95 2.87 18.13 -1.74
N ALA A 96 4.11 18.48 -1.47
CA ALA A 96 5.26 18.67 -2.36
C ALA A 96 5.56 17.43 -3.27
N PRO A 97 6.71 17.34 -3.98
CA PRO A 97 7.05 16.25 -4.92
C PRO A 97 6.78 14.81 -4.44
N MET A 98 6.74 14.60 -3.12
CA MET A 98 6.35 13.34 -2.50
C MET A 98 4.98 12.81 -2.88
N ILE A 99 3.98 13.67 -3.10
CA ILE A 99 2.65 13.17 -3.44
C ILE A 99 2.69 12.40 -4.76
N TYR A 100 3.50 12.84 -5.72
CA TYR A 100 3.65 12.16 -7.00
C TYR A 100 4.33 10.81 -6.84
N LEU A 101 5.37 10.73 -5.98
CA LEU A 101 6.02 9.46 -5.67
C LEU A 101 5.05 8.49 -4.99
N SER A 102 4.36 8.94 -3.95
CA SER A 102 3.33 8.15 -3.25
C SER A 102 2.21 7.70 -4.19
N LEU A 103 1.77 8.57 -5.11
CA LEU A 103 0.75 8.25 -6.10
C LEU A 103 1.22 7.15 -7.07
N VAL A 104 2.42 7.27 -7.62
CA VAL A 104 3.01 6.26 -8.51
C VAL A 104 3.14 4.91 -7.80
N ILE A 105 3.65 4.91 -6.58
CA ILE A 105 3.76 3.70 -5.76
C ILE A 105 2.38 3.07 -5.51
N SER A 106 1.40 3.86 -5.05
CA SER A 106 0.07 3.35 -4.76
C SER A 106 -0.61 2.75 -5.99
N ILE A 107 -0.40 3.33 -7.19
CA ILE A 107 -0.86 2.75 -8.46
C ILE A 107 -0.19 1.40 -8.73
N ILE A 108 1.14 1.30 -8.56
CA ILE A 108 1.88 0.05 -8.78
C ILE A 108 1.40 -1.04 -7.82
N LEU A 109 1.25 -0.71 -6.52
CA LEU A 109 0.75 -1.64 -5.51
C LEU A 109 -0.67 -2.12 -5.85
N LEU A 110 -1.56 -1.19 -6.20
CA LEU A 110 -2.93 -1.52 -6.59
C LEU A 110 -2.96 -2.44 -7.81
N ALA A 111 -2.16 -2.13 -8.84
CA ALA A 111 -2.06 -2.95 -10.04
C ALA A 111 -1.58 -4.37 -9.70
N LEU A 112 -0.59 -4.51 -8.81
CA LEU A 112 -0.10 -5.82 -8.37
C LEU A 112 -1.15 -6.62 -7.61
N PHE A 113 -1.95 -5.98 -6.73
CA PHE A 113 -3.08 -6.66 -6.09
C PHE A 113 -4.18 -7.05 -7.08
N ALA A 114 -4.54 -6.17 -8.01
CA ALA A 114 -5.52 -6.44 -9.05
C ALA A 114 -5.10 -7.63 -9.94
N LEU A 115 -3.84 -7.64 -10.39
CA LEU A 115 -3.27 -8.76 -11.15
C LEU A 115 -3.26 -10.06 -10.34
N THR A 116 -2.93 -9.97 -9.05
CA THR A 116 -2.96 -11.14 -8.15
C THR A 116 -4.38 -11.69 -8.01
N PHE A 117 -5.37 -10.80 -7.86
CA PHE A 117 -6.77 -11.17 -7.79
C PHE A 117 -7.23 -11.86 -9.09
N LEU A 118 -7.03 -11.23 -10.24
CA LEU A 118 -7.41 -11.78 -11.55
C LEU A 118 -6.77 -13.16 -11.79
N GLN A 119 -5.46 -13.28 -11.56
CA GLN A 119 -4.75 -14.55 -11.78
C GLN A 119 -5.17 -15.68 -10.84
N GLN A 120 -5.66 -15.40 -9.64
CA GLN A 120 -6.11 -16.43 -8.71
C GLN A 120 -7.59 -16.74 -8.90
N GLU A 121 -8.43 -15.74 -9.20
CA GLU A 121 -9.87 -15.94 -9.41
C GLU A 121 -10.16 -16.67 -10.73
N ASP A 122 -9.42 -16.37 -11.81
CA ASP A 122 -9.56 -17.09 -13.09
C ASP A 122 -9.13 -18.56 -13.00
N LYS A 123 -8.30 -18.92 -12.01
CA LYS A 123 -7.94 -20.33 -11.74
C LYS A 123 -9.01 -21.08 -10.95
N ILE A 124 -9.99 -20.38 -10.39
CA ILE A 124 -11.05 -20.94 -9.54
C ILE A 124 -12.39 -21.00 -10.27
N LYS A 125 -12.56 -20.28 -11.39
CA LYS A 125 -13.69 -20.53 -12.29
C LYS A 125 -13.61 -21.98 -12.78
N PRO A 126 -14.57 -22.86 -12.42
CA PRO A 126 -14.65 -24.13 -13.12
C PRO A 126 -14.98 -23.81 -14.58
N LEU A 127 -14.38 -24.59 -15.48
CA LEU A 127 -14.82 -24.70 -16.87
C LEU A 127 -16.35 -24.84 -16.86
N LEU A 128 -17.05 -23.76 -17.20
CA LEU A 128 -18.45 -23.84 -17.62
C LEU A 128 -18.47 -24.36 -19.05
#